data_AF-A0AAJ0MKL1-F1
#
_entry.id   AF-A0AAJ0MKL1-F1
#
_cell.length_a   1.000
_cell.length_b   1.000
_cell.length_c   1.000
_cell.angle_alpha   90.00
_cell.angle_beta   90.00
_cell.angle_gamma   90.00
#
_symmetry.space_group_name_H-M   'P 1'
#
loop_
_entity.id
_entity.type
_entity.pdbx_description
1 polymer ?
#
loop_
_entity_poly.entity_id
_entity_poly.type
_entity_poly.pdbx_seq_one_letter_code
_entity_poly.pdbx_strand_id
1 'polypeptide(L)'
;NFQRRATRLWVLDFNLCNWFPMDDAFILKHEEELVIFFENDPYYPLPLMQINVDKQLWSIFRREYERKAGEILGASETLRHLPVKFLDACVEREWRKLEKGLGHGHRDFKG
;
A
#
# COMPACT_ATOMS: atom_id res chain seq x y z
N ASN A 1 -2.05 40.24 -1.28
CA ASN A 1 -1.77 39.09 -0.40
C ASN A 1 -2.62 37.89 -0.78
N PHE A 2 -2.18 37.07 -1.73
CA PHE A 2 -2.82 35.78 -2.03
C PHE A 2 -2.12 34.69 -1.20
N GLN A 3 -2.80 34.17 -0.18
CA GLN A 3 -2.34 32.96 0.49
C GLN A 3 -2.56 31.78 -0.47
N ARG A 4 -1.47 31.08 -0.82
CA ARG A 4 -1.51 29.91 -1.68
C ARG A 4 -2.32 28.81 -0.97
N ARG A 5 -3.57 28.61 -1.37
CA ARG A 5 -4.39 27.49 -0.89
C ARG A 5 -4.02 26.25 -1.69
N ALA A 6 -3.57 25.20 -1.00
CA ALA A 6 -3.33 23.89 -1.59
C ALA A 6 -4.51 22.98 -1.27
N THR A 7 -5.19 22.47 -2.30
CA THR A 7 -6.23 21.45 -2.17
C THR A 7 -5.64 20.11 -2.56
N ARG A 8 -5.74 19.11 -1.69
CA ARG A 8 -5.35 17.72 -1.99
C ARG A 8 -6.61 16.91 -2.26
N LEU A 9 -6.74 16.38 -3.47
CA LEU A 9 -7.83 15.51 -3.88
C LEU A 9 -7.31 14.08 -3.92
N TRP A 10 -8.03 13.16 -3.26
CA TRP A 10 -7.80 11.72 -3.37
C TRP A 10 -8.92 11.15 -4.22
N VAL A 11 -8.57 10.45 -5.30
CA VAL A 11 -9.53 9.73 -6.14
C VAL A 11 -9.37 8.26 -5.83
N LEU A 12 -10.45 7.61 -5.40
CA LEU A 12 -10.51 6.17 -5.21
C LEU A 12 -11.34 5.61 -6.36
N ASP A 13 -10.71 4.84 -7.24
CA ASP A 13 -11.41 4.14 -8.31
C ASP A 13 -11.94 2.80 -7.79
N PHE A 14 -13.23 2.76 -7.47
CA PHE A 14 -13.88 1.54 -7.02
C PHE A 14 -14.28 0.61 -8.18
N ASN A 15 -14.11 1.02 -9.44
CA ASN A 15 -14.44 0.16 -10.59
C ASN A 15 -13.46 -1.01 -10.75
N LEU A 16 -12.28 -0.92 -10.11
CA LEU A 16 -11.28 -1.97 -10.04
C LEU A 16 -11.33 -2.77 -8.73
N CYS A 17 -12.30 -2.48 -7.84
CA CYS A 17 -12.49 -3.26 -6.62
C CYS A 17 -13.39 -4.47 -6.89
N ASN A 18 -12.77 -5.66 -6.94
CA ASN A 18 -13.51 -6.92 -6.88
C ASN A 18 -13.75 -7.33 -5.43
N TRP A 19 -14.85 -8.06 -5.20
CA TRP A 19 -15.05 -8.71 -3.91
C TRP A 19 -14.00 -9.79 -3.72
N PHE A 20 -13.38 -9.82 -2.55
CA PHE A 20 -12.50 -10.91 -2.16
C PHE A 20 -12.70 -11.34 -0.70
N PRO A 21 -12.47 -12.62 -0.37
CA PRO A 21 -12.49 -13.10 1.01
C PRO A 21 -11.44 -12.41 1.89
N MET A 22 -11.86 -11.85 3.02
CA MET A 22 -10.93 -11.37 4.05
C MET A 22 -10.55 -12.51 4.99
N ASP A 23 -9.71 -13.42 4.51
CA ASP A 23 -9.15 -14.49 5.32
C ASP A 23 -7.64 -14.70 5.07
N ASP A 24 -7.00 -15.41 5.99
CA ASP A 24 -5.56 -15.67 5.94
C ASP A 24 -5.13 -16.45 4.70
N ALA A 25 -5.96 -17.39 4.25
CA ALA A 25 -5.67 -18.21 3.09
C ALA A 25 -5.72 -17.34 1.83
N PHE A 26 -6.64 -16.38 1.77
CA PHE A 26 -6.78 -15.46 0.67
C PHE A 26 -5.60 -14.49 0.60
N ILE A 27 -5.24 -13.82 1.70
CA ILE A 27 -4.08 -12.90 1.71
C ILE A 27 -2.77 -13.63 1.37
N LEU A 28 -2.58 -14.84 1.88
CA LEU A 28 -1.35 -15.60 1.64
C LEU A 28 -1.28 -16.18 0.22
N LYS A 29 -2.40 -16.68 -0.30
CA LYS A 29 -2.46 -17.33 -1.62
C LYS A 29 -2.51 -16.33 -2.76
N HIS A 30 -3.04 -15.13 -2.50
CA HIS A 30 -3.24 -14.09 -3.50
C HIS A 30 -2.35 -12.90 -3.20
N GLU A 31 -1.08 -13.17 -2.87
CA GLU A 31 -0.02 -12.18 -2.92
C GLU A 31 0.05 -11.52 -4.31
N GLU A 32 -0.31 -12.28 -5.35
CA GLU A 32 -0.51 -11.77 -6.71
C GLU A 32 -1.74 -10.85 -6.85
N GLU A 33 -2.77 -10.96 -6.01
CA GLU A 33 -3.89 -9.99 -6.02
C GLU A 33 -3.57 -8.69 -5.28
N LEU A 34 -2.44 -8.63 -4.56
CA LEU A 34 -1.86 -7.34 -4.16
C LEU A 34 -1.53 -6.50 -5.39
N VAL A 35 -1.34 -7.12 -6.57
CA VAL A 35 -1.26 -6.41 -7.84
C VAL A 35 -2.43 -5.44 -8.00
N ILE A 36 -3.64 -5.73 -7.51
CA ILE A 36 -4.78 -4.80 -7.52
C ILE A 36 -4.49 -3.54 -6.71
N PHE A 37 -3.81 -3.64 -5.56
CA PHE A 37 -3.34 -2.47 -4.81
C PHE A 37 -2.29 -1.69 -5.62
N PHE A 38 -1.40 -2.40 -6.30
CA PHE A 38 -0.33 -1.78 -7.08
C PHE A 38 -0.79 -1.21 -8.44
N GLU A 39 -1.89 -1.73 -9.00
CA GLU A 39 -2.52 -1.35 -10.27
C GLU A 39 -3.64 -0.32 -10.08
N ASN A 40 -4.25 -0.24 -8.89
CA ASN A 40 -5.05 0.93 -8.53
C ASN A 40 -4.14 2.16 -8.54
N ASP A 41 -4.57 3.17 -9.29
CA ASP A 41 -3.83 4.37 -9.69
C ASP A 41 -3.14 5.12 -8.51
N PRO A 42 -2.11 5.95 -8.79
CA PRO A 42 -0.71 5.75 -8.46
C PRO A 42 -0.27 6.34 -7.10
N TYR A 43 -1.19 6.50 -6.14
CA TYR A 43 -0.95 7.36 -4.95
C TYR A 43 -0.54 6.64 -3.65
N TYR A 44 -0.25 5.33 -3.70
CA TYR A 44 0.32 4.66 -2.53
C TYR A 44 1.84 4.91 -2.42
N PRO A 45 2.39 5.20 -1.22
CA PRO A 45 3.83 5.21 -1.02
C PRO A 45 4.44 3.83 -1.28
N LEU A 46 5.61 3.79 -1.90
CA LEU A 46 6.32 2.53 -2.16
C LEU A 46 7.23 2.16 -0.98
N PRO A 47 7.27 0.89 -0.56
CA PRO A 47 8.28 0.41 0.36
C PRO A 47 9.66 0.35 -0.33
N LEU A 48 10.72 0.29 0.49
CA LEU A 48 12.11 0.06 0.05
C LEU A 48 12.73 1.10 -0.89
N MET A 49 12.07 2.25 -1.08
CA MET A 49 12.64 3.39 -1.80
C MET A 49 13.94 3.86 -1.14
N GLN A 50 14.91 4.31 -1.93
CA GLN A 50 16.21 4.75 -1.41
C GLN A 50 16.23 6.20 -0.91
N ILE A 51 15.36 7.05 -1.47
CA ILE A 51 15.28 8.47 -1.16
C ILE A 51 14.65 8.66 0.23
N ASN A 52 15.24 9.54 1.06
CA ASN A 52 14.80 9.76 2.44
C ASN A 52 13.34 10.21 2.56
N VAL A 53 12.86 11.07 1.65
CA VAL A 53 11.46 11.52 1.68
C VAL A 53 10.50 10.35 1.43
N ASP A 54 10.83 9.44 0.51
CA ASP A 54 9.99 8.29 0.20
C ASP A 54 10.00 7.26 1.34
N LYS A 55 11.15 7.05 1.98
CA LYS A 55 11.25 6.24 3.21
C LYS A 55 10.34 6.78 4.31
N GLN A 56 10.32 8.10 4.49
CA GLN A 56 9.43 8.76 5.45
C GLN A 56 7.95 8.62 5.06
N LEU A 57 7.63 8.78 3.76
CA LEU A 57 6.26 8.61 3.26
C LEU A 57 5.75 7.19 3.52
N TRP A 58 6.55 6.16 3.25
CA TRP A 58 6.20 4.77 3.56
C TRP A 58 6.00 4.56 5.06
N SER A 59 6.90 5.09 5.90
CA SER A 59 6.79 4.96 7.35
C SER A 59 5.50 5.60 7.90
N ILE A 60 5.16 6.80 7.43
CA ILE A 60 3.91 7.48 7.80
C ILE A 60 2.71 6.68 7.33
N PHE A 61 2.72 6.24 6.06
CA PHE A 61 1.63 5.44 5.50
C PHE A 61 1.41 4.15 6.28
N ARG A 62 2.46 3.37 6.55
CA ARG A 62 2.38 2.13 7.33
C ARG A 62 1.74 2.38 8.69
N ARG A 63 2.21 3.38 9.43
CA ARG A 63 1.67 3.73 10.76
C ARG A 63 0.19 4.12 10.69
N GLU A 64 -0.17 5.02 9.78
CA GLU A 64 -1.56 5.50 9.68
C GLU A 64 -2.50 4.41 9.16
N TYR A 65 -2.03 3.55 8.25
CA TYR A 65 -2.77 2.39 7.76
C TYR A 65 -3.05 1.40 8.89
N GLU A 66 -2.02 0.98 9.64
CA GLU A 66 -2.16 0.07 10.78
C GLU A 66 -3.12 0.64 11.85
N ARG A 67 -2.95 1.92 12.19
CA ARG A 67 -3.82 2.60 13.16
C ARG A 67 -5.28 2.60 12.69
N LYS A 68 -5.54 3.03 11.46
CA LYS A 68 -6.89 3.12 10.91
C LYS A 68 -7.52 1.74 10.72
N ALA A 69 -6.76 0.77 10.22
CA ALA A 69 -7.23 -0.59 10.05
C ALA A 69 -7.51 -1.25 11.41
N GLY A 70 -6.72 -0.96 12.44
CA GLY A 70 -6.98 -1.38 13.81
C GLY A 70 -8.29 -0.81 14.37
N GLU A 71 -8.63 0.45 14.07
CA GLU A 71 -9.93 1.03 14.45
C GLU A 71 -11.12 0.35 13.76
N ILE A 72 -10.94 -0.12 12.52
CA ILE A 72 -12.02 -0.71 11.71
C ILE A 72 -12.16 -2.22 11.99
N LEU A 73 -11.05 -2.95 12.06
CA LEU A 73 -11.00 -4.41 12.11
C LEU A 73 -10.62 -4.95 13.50
N GLY A 74 -10.17 -4.10 14.43
CA GLY A 74 -9.58 -4.53 15.70
C GLY A 74 -10.54 -5.26 16.65
N ALA A 75 -11.85 -5.08 16.49
CA ALA A 75 -12.86 -5.84 17.22
C ALA A 75 -12.97 -7.30 16.75
N SER A 76 -12.48 -7.61 15.55
CA SER A 76 -12.47 -8.96 15.00
C SER A 76 -11.13 -9.64 15.27
N GLU A 77 -11.16 -10.65 16.14
CA GLU A 77 -9.98 -11.43 16.48
C GLU A 77 -9.36 -12.16 15.27
N THR A 78 -10.18 -12.52 14.29
CA THR A 78 -9.74 -13.20 13.06
C THR A 78 -9.23 -12.25 11.99
N LEU A 79 -9.52 -10.94 12.07
CA LEU A 79 -9.15 -9.98 11.03
C LEU A 79 -8.08 -8.98 11.49
N ARG A 80 -7.87 -8.82 12.81
CA ARG A 80 -6.98 -7.78 13.36
C ARG A 80 -5.53 -7.83 12.86
N HIS A 81 -5.05 -8.99 12.43
CA HIS A 81 -3.67 -9.17 11.95
C HIS A 81 -3.51 -9.02 10.43
N LEU A 82 -4.62 -9.06 9.67
CA LEU A 82 -4.60 -8.95 8.22
C LEU A 82 -3.97 -7.64 7.70
N PRO A 83 -4.17 -6.47 8.33
CA PRO A 83 -3.54 -5.23 7.88
C PRO A 83 -2.01 -5.27 7.90
N VAL A 84 -1.43 -5.88 8.94
CA VAL A 84 0.02 -6.03 9.06
C VAL A 84 0.54 -7.00 8.00
N LYS A 85 -0.13 -8.15 7.82
CA LYS A 85 0.22 -9.12 6.77
C LYS A 85 0.17 -8.50 5.38
N PHE A 86 -0.84 -7.69 5.10
CA PHE A 86 -0.96 -6.96 3.83
C PHE A 86 0.25 -6.03 3.60
N LEU A 87 0.62 -5.22 4.58
CA LEU A 87 1.75 -4.30 4.48
C LEU A 87 3.09 -5.03 4.32
N ASP A 88 3.29 -6.14 5.02
CA ASP A 88 4.51 -6.94 4.90
C ASP A 88 4.59 -7.61 3.52
N ALA A 89 3.46 -8.07 2.97
CA ALA A 89 3.41 -8.62 1.63
C ALA A 89 3.68 -7.55 0.54
N CYS A 90 3.30 -6.29 0.76
CA CYS A 90 3.72 -5.18 -0.11
C CYS A 90 5.25 -5.00 -0.13
N VAL A 91 5.91 -5.12 1.03
CA VAL A 91 7.37 -5.02 1.15
C VAL A 91 8.04 -6.19 0.44
N GLU A 92 7.56 -7.40 0.68
CA GLU A 92 8.07 -8.64 0.10
C GLU A 92 7.99 -8.63 -1.43
N ARG A 93 6.85 -8.21 -2.00
CA ARG A 93 6.71 -8.05 -3.46
C ARG A 93 7.75 -7.09 -4.04
N GLU A 94 7.94 -5.92 -3.43
CA GLU A 94 8.93 -4.95 -3.93
C GLU A 94 10.36 -5.47 -3.75
N TRP A 95 10.65 -6.18 -2.66
CA TRP A 95 11.94 -6.83 -2.46
C TRP A 95 12.23 -7.84 -3.59
N ARG A 96 11.27 -8.70 -3.95
CA ARG A 96 11.41 -9.66 -5.05
C ARG A 96 11.61 -8.98 -6.41
N LYS A 97 11.02 -7.81 -6.64
CA LYS A 97 11.27 -7.02 -7.86
C LYS A 97 12.70 -6.49 -7.89
N LEU A 98 13.20 -5.98 -6.77
CA LEU A 98 14.57 -5.50 -6.64
C LEU A 98 15.58 -6.63 -6.83
N GLU A 99 15.36 -7.81 -6.25
CA GLU A 99 16.21 -8.99 -6.47
C GLU A 99 16.29 -9.41 -7.94
N LYS A 100 15.17 -9.31 -8.66
CA LYS A 100 15.12 -9.60 -10.10
C LYS A 100 15.70 -8.49 -10.98
N GLY A 101 16.21 -7.40 -10.39
CA GLY A 101 16.74 -6.26 -11.11
C GLY A 101 15.69 -5.44 -11.86
N LEU A 102 14.40 -5.60 -11.54
CA LEU A 102 13.29 -4.92 -12.20
C LEU A 102 13.08 -3.48 -11.69
N GLY A 103 13.82 -3.07 -10.65
CA GLY A 103 13.64 -1.78 -9.98
C GLY A 103 12.25 -1.65 -9.34
N HIS A 104 11.82 -0.41 -9.12
CA HIS A 104 10.46 -0.14 -8.62
C HIS A 104 9.44 -0.07 -9.77
N GLY A 105 9.86 -0.27 -11.02
CA GLY A 105 9.03 -0.21 -12.21
C GLY A 105 8.88 1.22 -12.74
N HIS A 106 7.72 1.56 -13.30
CA HIS A 106 7.50 2.84 -14.00
C HIS A 106 7.61 4.11 -13.10
N ARG A 107 7.85 3.95 -11.79
CA ARG A 107 7.98 5.03 -10.80
C ARG A 107 9.42 5.48 -10.53
N ASP A 108 10.42 4.75 -10.99
CA ASP A 108 11.83 5.22 -10.98
C ASP A 108 12.00 6.52 -11.81
N PHE A 109 11.01 6.86 -12.64
CA PHE A 109 10.96 8.07 -13.48
C PHE A 109 10.00 9.17 -12.98
N LYS A 110 9.28 8.95 -11.86
CA LYS A 110 8.40 9.97 -11.25
C LYS A 110 9.11 10.59 -10.03
N GLY A 111 10.16 11.35 -10.31
CA GLY A 111 10.78 12.31 -9.38
C GLY A 111 10.30 13.73 -9.67
#